data_AF-A0A6B0SQB6-F1
#
_entry.id   AF-A0A6B0SQB6-F1
#
_cell.length_a   1.000
_cell.length_b   1.000
_cell.length_c   1.000
_cell.angle_alpha   90.00
_cell.angle_beta   90.00
_cell.angle_gamma   90.00
#
_symmetry.space_group_name_H-M   'P 1'
#
loop_
_entity.id
_entity.type
_entity.pdbx_description
1 polymer ?
#
loop_
_entity_poly.entity_id
_entity_poly.type
_entity_poly.pdbx_seq_one_letter_code
_entity_poly.pdbx_strand_id
1 'polypeptide(L)'
;MAVPVGVALLVLVTVALSAAVGAATLSATEATRSGDRTQGTVGSAPPSGPTAAVVDLVVTDGAITLTHRGGDTLDVRRLRVVIRVGGERLHHQPPIPFFAARGFESGPTGPFNHASDHAWSAGESTTVTPAGTNRPAIRPGVSVEVSLFVDSQRLTVTTAVAG
;
A
#
# COMPACT_ATOMS: atom_id res chain seq x y z
N MET A 1 18.93 -16.12 40.09
CA MET A 1 17.75 -16.23 39.19
C MET A 1 17.14 -14.84 39.02
N ALA A 2 17.69 -14.03 38.12
CA ALA A 2 17.17 -12.71 37.77
C ALA A 2 17.32 -12.64 36.25
N VAL A 3 16.22 -12.77 35.53
CA VAL A 3 15.55 -11.74 34.72
C VAL A 3 14.40 -12.54 34.04
N PRO A 4 13.16 -12.02 33.90
CA PRO A 4 12.92 -10.64 33.49
C PRO A 4 11.68 -9.98 34.12
N VAL A 5 11.93 -9.06 35.06
CA VAL A 5 10.98 -7.96 35.33
C VAL A 5 10.76 -7.12 34.05
N GLY A 6 11.71 -7.15 33.10
CA GLY A 6 11.60 -6.44 31.81
C GLY A 6 10.54 -6.98 30.84
N VAL A 7 10.23 -8.27 30.85
CA VAL A 7 9.20 -8.86 29.96
C VAL A 7 7.80 -8.55 30.49
N ALA A 8 7.62 -8.61 31.81
CA ALA A 8 6.37 -8.19 32.45
C ALA A 8 6.09 -6.69 32.19
N LEU A 9 7.12 -5.84 32.18
CA LEU A 9 6.98 -4.42 31.88
C LEU A 9 6.59 -4.16 30.41
N LEU A 10 7.14 -4.93 29.46
CA LEU A 10 6.83 -4.78 28.03
C LEU A 10 5.41 -5.25 27.66
N VAL A 11 4.90 -6.30 28.31
CA VAL A 11 3.50 -6.75 28.11
C VAL A 11 2.50 -5.75 28.70
N LEU A 12 2.83 -5.11 29.81
CA LEU A 12 1.94 -4.13 30.44
C LEU A 12 1.85 -2.82 29.63
N VAL A 13 2.95 -2.43 28.96
CA VAL A 13 2.97 -1.27 28.05
C VAL A 13 2.19 -1.53 26.76
N THR A 14 2.24 -2.74 26.18
CA THR A 14 1.44 -3.07 24.99
C THR A 14 -0.07 -3.18 25.28
N VAL A 15 -0.46 -3.61 26.49
CA VAL A 15 -1.87 -3.66 26.90
C VAL A 15 -2.43 -2.27 27.26
N ALA A 16 -1.60 -1.36 27.79
CA ALA A 16 -2.05 0.01 28.09
C ALA A 16 -2.30 0.86 26.83
N LEU A 17 -1.55 0.64 25.75
CA LEU A 17 -1.72 1.36 24.48
C LEU A 17 -2.93 0.87 23.65
N SER A 18 -3.40 -0.37 23.85
CA SER A 18 -4.60 -0.87 23.16
C SER A 18 -5.92 -0.40 23.79
N ALA A 19 -5.92 0.07 25.05
CA ALA A 19 -7.11 0.57 25.72
C ALA A 19 -7.41 2.06 25.47
N ALA A 20 -6.52 2.82 24.82
CA ALA A 20 -6.70 4.25 24.57
C ALA A 20 -7.44 4.60 23.26
N VAL A 21 -7.70 3.62 22.38
CA VAL A 21 -8.42 3.85 21.10
C VAL A 21 -9.92 3.52 21.20
N GLY A 22 -10.39 2.98 22.33
CA GLY A 22 -11.77 2.52 22.52
C GLY A 22 -12.80 3.59 22.94
N ALA A 23 -12.41 4.86 23.12
CA ALA A 23 -13.26 5.87 23.76
C ALA A 23 -13.58 7.12 22.90
N ALA A 24 -13.34 7.09 21.58
CA ALA A 24 -13.52 8.27 20.71
C ALA A 24 -14.52 8.11 19.55
N THR A 25 -15.27 7.01 19.44
CA THR A 25 -16.26 6.84 18.35
C THR A 25 -17.73 6.81 18.80
N LEU A 26 -18.02 6.94 20.10
CA LEU A 26 -19.39 7.17 20.59
C LEU A 26 -19.73 8.66 20.55
N SER A 27 -19.68 9.30 19.37
CA SER A 27 -20.21 10.66 19.15
C SER A 27 -20.39 10.94 17.66
N ALA A 28 -21.32 10.23 17.02
CA ALA A 28 -21.92 10.67 15.76
C ALA A 28 -23.36 10.16 15.67
N THR A 29 -24.15 10.71 16.59
CA THR A 29 -25.59 10.93 16.62
C THR A 29 -26.42 10.53 15.39
N GLU A 30 -27.38 9.66 15.68
CA GLU A 30 -28.74 9.59 15.16
C GLU A 30 -29.30 10.91 14.57
N ALA A 31 -29.46 10.98 13.25
CA ALA A 31 -30.37 11.89 12.52
C ALA A 31 -30.40 11.40 11.06
N THR A 32 -31.48 11.02 10.39
CA THR A 32 -32.87 11.49 10.40
C THR A 32 -33.75 10.43 9.70
N ARG A 33 -35.01 10.33 10.14
CA ARG A 33 -36.07 9.47 9.59
C ARG A 33 -36.39 9.71 8.11
N SER A 34 -36.77 8.61 7.46
CA SER A 34 -37.90 8.42 6.51
C SER A 34 -37.98 9.32 5.26
N GLY A 35 -37.86 8.67 4.11
CA GLY A 35 -38.28 9.19 2.81
C GLY A 35 -38.58 8.03 1.85
N ASP A 36 -39.86 7.82 1.61
CA ASP A 36 -40.47 6.85 0.70
C ASP A 36 -40.35 7.31 -0.78
N ARG A 37 -40.15 6.32 -1.66
CA ARG A 37 -40.46 6.25 -3.11
C ARG A 37 -39.42 6.66 -4.18
N THR A 38 -39.40 5.79 -5.21
CA THR A 38 -39.08 5.95 -6.66
C THR A 38 -37.63 5.91 -7.18
N GLN A 39 -37.25 4.72 -7.67
CA GLN A 39 -36.75 4.39 -9.02
C GLN A 39 -35.83 5.40 -9.75
N GLY A 40 -34.59 4.97 -10.07
CA GLY A 40 -33.83 5.50 -11.21
C GLY A 40 -32.31 5.61 -11.01
N THR A 41 -31.57 4.81 -11.79
CA THR A 41 -30.13 4.97 -12.12
C THR A 41 -29.12 4.57 -11.04
N VAL A 42 -28.56 3.37 -11.16
CA VAL A 42 -27.34 2.95 -10.45
C VAL A 42 -26.14 3.66 -11.08
N GLY A 43 -25.94 4.93 -10.73
CA GLY A 43 -24.62 5.53 -10.79
C GLY A 43 -23.87 5.06 -9.54
N SER A 44 -22.90 4.17 -9.70
CA SER A 44 -22.03 3.76 -8.59
C SER A 44 -21.24 4.98 -8.13
N ALA A 45 -21.74 5.68 -7.12
CA ALA A 45 -21.00 6.75 -6.48
C ALA A 45 -19.69 6.16 -5.95
N PRO A 46 -18.53 6.80 -6.18
CA PRO A 46 -17.28 6.31 -5.62
C PRO A 46 -17.42 6.23 -4.09
N PRO A 47 -16.83 5.21 -3.45
CA PRO A 47 -16.91 5.05 -2.01
C PRO A 47 -16.43 6.34 -1.32
N SER A 48 -17.28 6.92 -0.48
CA SER A 48 -17.06 8.24 0.13
C SER A 48 -16.15 8.21 1.37
N GLY A 49 -15.50 7.07 1.64
CA GLY A 49 -14.61 6.87 2.79
C GLY A 49 -13.13 6.78 2.38
N PRO A 50 -12.19 6.98 3.31
CA PRO A 50 -10.77 6.79 3.03
C PRO A 50 -10.48 5.32 2.69
N THR A 51 -9.77 5.08 1.59
CA THR A 51 -9.30 3.73 1.22
C THR A 51 -8.30 3.21 2.25
N ALA A 52 -8.50 1.97 2.71
CA ALA A 52 -7.64 1.33 3.70
C ALA A 52 -7.09 0.00 3.15
N ALA A 53 -5.76 -0.11 3.03
CA ALA A 53 -5.10 -1.37 2.67
C ALA A 53 -3.73 -1.49 3.33
N VAL A 54 -3.33 -2.72 3.63
CA VAL A 54 -2.04 -3.08 4.19
C VAL A 54 -1.20 -3.71 3.09
N VAL A 55 0.01 -3.20 2.88
CA VAL A 55 0.90 -3.64 1.81
C VAL A 55 2.29 -3.91 2.37
N ASP A 56 2.80 -5.11 2.13
CA ASP A 56 4.16 -5.50 2.44
C ASP A 56 5.08 -5.28 1.24
N LEU A 57 6.36 -5.03 1.51
CA LEU A 57 7.41 -4.84 0.50
C LEU A 57 8.56 -5.81 0.72
N VAL A 58 8.99 -6.46 -0.36
CA VAL A 58 10.21 -7.26 -0.44
C VAL A 58 11.04 -6.76 -1.61
N VAL A 59 12.36 -6.67 -1.41
CA VAL A 59 13.31 -6.34 -2.47
C VAL A 59 14.40 -7.39 -2.54
N THR A 60 14.48 -8.09 -3.67
CA THR A 60 15.41 -9.20 -3.89
C THR A 60 15.91 -9.14 -5.33
N ASP A 61 17.22 -9.23 -5.53
CA ASP A 61 17.86 -9.19 -6.86
C ASP A 61 17.43 -7.97 -7.70
N GLY A 62 17.20 -6.83 -7.04
CA GLY A 62 16.72 -5.59 -7.68
C GLY A 62 15.24 -5.57 -8.04
N ALA A 63 14.52 -6.70 -7.90
CA ALA A 63 13.06 -6.75 -8.07
C ALA A 63 12.36 -6.23 -6.82
N ILE A 64 11.33 -5.40 -7.02
CA ILE A 64 10.49 -4.83 -5.98
C ILE A 64 9.15 -5.55 -6.03
N THR A 65 8.85 -6.34 -5.00
CA THR A 65 7.58 -7.06 -4.87
C THR A 65 6.74 -6.43 -3.78
N LEU A 66 5.52 -6.05 -4.14
CA LEU A 66 4.51 -5.56 -3.22
C LEU A 66 3.43 -6.62 -3.06
N THR A 67 3.02 -6.90 -1.83
CA THR A 67 1.94 -7.85 -1.53
C THR A 67 0.84 -7.16 -0.76
N HIS A 68 -0.39 -7.25 -1.26
CA HIS A 68 -1.56 -6.78 -0.53
C HIS A 68 -1.89 -7.80 0.56
N ARG A 69 -1.87 -7.36 1.81
CA ARG A 69 -2.05 -8.23 2.98
C ARG A 69 -3.48 -8.25 3.48
N GLY A 70 -4.24 -7.18 3.25
CA GLY A 70 -5.58 -7.02 3.77
C GLY A 70 -6.12 -5.60 3.59
N GLY A 71 -7.43 -5.45 3.78
CA GLY A 71 -8.16 -4.20 3.54
C GLY A 71 -8.89 -4.20 2.20
N ASP A 72 -9.22 -3.00 1.72
CA ASP A 72 -9.97 -2.76 0.48
C ASP A 72 -9.22 -3.27 -0.75
N THR A 73 -9.94 -3.85 -1.71
CA THR A 73 -9.42 -4.11 -3.05
C THR A 73 -9.09 -2.77 -3.72
N LEU A 74 -7.88 -2.67 -4.28
CA LEU A 74 -7.39 -1.45 -4.91
C LEU A 74 -7.59 -1.53 -6.43
N ASP A 75 -8.17 -0.48 -7.03
CA ASP A 75 -8.15 -0.28 -8.48
C ASP A 75 -6.78 0.28 -8.88
N VAL A 76 -5.97 -0.55 -9.52
CA VAL A 76 -4.59 -0.20 -9.91
C VAL A 76 -4.54 1.01 -10.83
N ARG A 77 -5.59 1.27 -11.64
CA ARG A 77 -5.64 2.43 -12.54
C ARG A 77 -5.71 3.77 -11.81
N ARG A 78 -6.10 3.74 -10.54
CA ARG A 78 -6.13 4.91 -9.64
C ARG A 78 -4.89 5.02 -8.78
N LEU A 79 -4.00 4.03 -8.84
CA LEU A 79 -2.80 4.02 -8.04
C LEU A 79 -1.70 4.84 -8.69
N ARG A 80 -0.97 5.56 -7.86
CA ARG A 80 0.32 6.13 -8.21
C ARG A 80 1.38 5.59 -7.26
N VAL A 81 2.47 5.10 -7.83
CA VAL A 81 3.60 4.55 -7.10
C VAL A 81 4.76 5.55 -7.16
N VAL A 82 5.42 5.75 -6.01
CA VAL A 82 6.68 6.49 -5.95
C VAL A 82 7.73 5.64 -5.23
N ILE A 83 8.81 5.33 -5.93
CA ILE A 83 9.94 4.54 -5.47
C ILE A 83 11.13 5.46 -5.20
N ARG A 84 11.73 5.30 -4.02
CA ARG A 84 13.03 5.85 -3.65
C ARG A 84 14.00 4.74 -3.30
N VAL A 85 15.27 4.95 -3.62
CA VAL A 85 16.38 4.05 -3.28
C VAL A 85 17.45 4.89 -2.61
N GLY A 86 17.85 4.53 -1.39
CA GLY A 86 18.78 5.33 -0.59
C GLY A 86 18.28 6.74 -0.29
N GLY A 87 16.96 6.96 -0.27
CA GLY A 87 16.34 8.28 -0.06
C GLY A 87 16.15 9.12 -1.34
N GLU A 88 16.73 8.72 -2.47
CA GLU A 88 16.59 9.41 -3.75
C GLU A 88 15.49 8.79 -4.61
N ARG A 89 14.66 9.62 -5.26
CA ARG A 89 13.62 9.11 -6.18
C ARG A 89 14.25 8.52 -7.43
N LEU A 90 13.73 7.37 -7.88
CA LEU A 90 14.05 6.88 -9.22
C LEU A 90 13.72 7.95 -10.28
N HIS A 91 14.60 8.10 -11.26
CA HIS A 91 14.40 9.01 -12.39
C HIS A 91 13.16 8.65 -13.21
N HIS A 92 12.90 7.35 -13.35
CA HIS A 92 11.67 6.84 -13.95
C HIS A 92 10.85 6.10 -12.91
N GLN A 93 9.65 6.61 -12.64
CA GLN A 93 8.66 5.99 -11.76
C GLN A 93 7.78 5.07 -12.60
N PRO A 94 7.27 3.97 -12.03
CA PRO A 94 6.48 3.01 -12.80
C PRO A 94 5.13 3.64 -13.18
N PRO A 95 4.78 3.70 -14.48
CA PRO A 95 3.53 4.28 -14.95
C PRO A 95 2.41 3.23 -14.86
N ILE A 96 1.99 2.86 -13.65
CA ILE A 96 1.04 1.76 -13.47
C ILE A 96 -0.39 2.12 -13.92
N PRO A 97 -1.15 1.16 -14.48
CA PRO A 97 -0.67 -0.15 -14.96
C PRO A 97 0.13 -0.02 -16.26
N PHE A 98 1.10 -0.91 -16.50
CA PHE A 98 1.89 -0.91 -17.73
C PHE A 98 2.22 -2.31 -18.25
N PHE A 99 2.60 -2.39 -19.53
CA PHE A 99 3.16 -3.61 -20.14
C PHE A 99 4.68 -3.50 -20.35
N ALA A 100 5.18 -2.32 -20.69
CA ALA A 100 6.61 -2.00 -20.74
C ALA A 100 6.77 -0.51 -20.51
N ALA A 101 7.81 -0.10 -19.80
CA ALA A 101 8.04 1.30 -19.46
C ALA A 101 9.53 1.62 -19.44
N ARG A 102 9.87 2.86 -19.80
CA ARG A 102 11.24 3.36 -19.73
C ARG A 102 11.76 3.23 -18.30
N GLY A 103 12.96 2.68 -18.14
CA GLY A 103 13.60 2.50 -16.83
C GLY A 103 13.19 1.22 -16.09
N PHE A 104 12.53 0.27 -16.77
CA PHE A 104 12.14 -1.04 -16.23
C PHE A 104 12.55 -2.14 -17.21
N GLU A 105 13.00 -3.29 -16.69
CA GLU A 105 13.56 -4.38 -17.52
C GLU A 105 12.52 -5.07 -18.40
N SER A 106 11.27 -5.11 -17.94
CA SER A 106 10.13 -5.76 -18.60
C SER A 106 8.84 -5.17 -18.05
N GLY A 107 7.71 -5.74 -18.49
CA GLY A 107 6.43 -5.51 -17.83
C GLY A 107 6.39 -6.02 -16.41
N PRO A 108 5.54 -5.45 -15.56
CA PRO A 108 5.34 -5.94 -14.21
C PRO A 108 4.56 -7.25 -14.24
N THR A 109 4.57 -7.97 -13.13
CA THR A 109 3.70 -9.13 -12.92
C THR A 109 2.49 -8.76 -12.05
N GLY A 110 1.47 -9.60 -12.07
CA GLY A 110 0.27 -9.41 -11.25
C GLY A 110 -0.53 -8.16 -11.62
N PRO A 111 -1.25 -7.55 -10.67
CA PRO A 111 -2.21 -6.47 -10.95
C PRO A 111 -1.63 -5.20 -11.57
N PHE A 112 -0.32 -4.92 -11.45
CA PHE A 112 0.29 -3.77 -12.13
C PHE A 112 0.45 -3.98 -13.65
N ASN A 113 0.30 -5.21 -14.13
CA ASN A 113 0.36 -5.49 -15.55
C ASN A 113 -0.90 -4.97 -16.25
N HIS A 114 -0.73 -4.19 -17.32
CA HIS A 114 -1.83 -3.66 -18.12
C HIS A 114 -2.75 -4.75 -18.67
N ALA A 115 -2.27 -5.98 -18.86
CA ALA A 115 -3.07 -7.11 -19.32
C ALA A 115 -3.88 -7.82 -18.20
N SER A 116 -3.75 -7.41 -16.93
CA SER A 116 -4.52 -7.97 -15.81
C SER A 116 -5.95 -7.39 -15.74
N ASP A 117 -6.73 -7.82 -14.75
CA ASP A 117 -8.06 -7.28 -14.45
C ASP A 117 -8.02 -5.96 -13.64
N HIS A 118 -6.81 -5.52 -13.26
CA HIS A 118 -6.52 -4.27 -12.52
C HIS A 118 -7.08 -4.20 -11.11
N ALA A 119 -7.65 -5.29 -10.59
CA ALA A 119 -8.04 -5.41 -9.20
C ALA A 119 -6.86 -5.96 -8.41
N TRP A 120 -6.48 -5.29 -7.32
CA TRP A 120 -5.45 -5.79 -6.41
C TRP A 120 -6.04 -6.05 -5.03
N SER A 121 -6.18 -7.33 -4.70
CA SER A 121 -6.84 -7.83 -3.51
C SER A 121 -5.88 -8.55 -2.57
N ALA A 122 -6.33 -8.77 -1.33
CA ALA A 122 -5.51 -9.44 -0.31
C ALA A 122 -5.02 -10.82 -0.76
N GLY A 123 -3.73 -11.08 -0.54
CA GLY A 123 -3.02 -12.28 -0.95
C GLY A 123 -2.31 -12.16 -2.31
N GLU A 124 -2.64 -11.14 -3.11
CA GLU A 124 -2.03 -10.94 -4.41
C GLU A 124 -0.74 -10.11 -4.33
N SER A 125 0.21 -10.44 -5.20
CA SER A 125 1.48 -9.74 -5.32
C SER A 125 1.67 -9.15 -6.71
N THR A 126 2.41 -8.06 -6.76
CA THR A 126 2.90 -7.46 -8.00
C THR A 126 4.39 -7.21 -7.91
N THR A 127 5.12 -7.42 -9.01
CA THR A 127 6.55 -7.19 -9.08
C THR A 127 6.89 -6.20 -10.18
N VAL A 128 7.76 -5.25 -9.87
CA VAL A 128 8.40 -4.33 -10.82
C VAL A 128 9.91 -4.45 -10.68
N THR A 129 10.64 -4.44 -11.80
CA THR A 129 12.11 -4.50 -11.79
C THR A 129 12.67 -3.27 -12.50
N PRO A 130 13.24 -2.29 -11.77
CA PRO A 130 13.93 -1.18 -12.39
C PRO A 130 15.09 -1.67 -13.24
N ALA A 131 15.21 -1.13 -14.45
CA ALA A 131 16.32 -1.46 -15.33
C ALA A 131 17.62 -0.85 -14.84
N GLY A 132 18.75 -1.44 -15.24
CA GLY A 132 20.08 -0.88 -15.05
C GLY A 132 20.29 0.50 -15.70
N THR A 133 19.34 1.03 -16.49
CA THR A 133 19.33 2.41 -17.02
C THR A 133 18.61 3.40 -16.11
N ASN A 134 17.84 2.94 -15.12
CA ASN A 134 17.19 3.79 -14.14
C ASN A 134 18.14 4.06 -12.97
N ARG A 135 18.07 5.26 -12.39
CA ARG A 135 18.94 5.68 -11.29
C ARG A 135 18.13 6.34 -10.20
N PRO A 136 18.58 6.25 -8.94
CA PRO A 136 19.67 5.40 -8.41
C PRO A 136 19.47 3.88 -8.62
N ALA A 137 20.56 3.11 -8.61
CA ALA A 137 20.51 1.65 -8.75
C ALA A 137 20.22 0.98 -7.40
N ILE A 138 19.41 -0.08 -7.41
CA ILE A 138 19.19 -0.93 -6.23
C ILE A 138 20.38 -1.87 -6.10
N ARG A 139 21.03 -1.85 -4.93
CA ARG A 139 22.15 -2.72 -4.57
C ARG A 139 21.87 -3.37 -3.22
N PRO A 140 22.44 -4.55 -2.94
CA PRO A 140 22.30 -5.18 -1.63
C PRO A 140 22.66 -4.22 -0.49
N GLY A 141 21.86 -4.24 0.58
CA GLY A 141 22.01 -3.38 1.75
C GLY A 141 21.45 -1.97 1.62
N VAL A 142 20.98 -1.56 0.43
CA VAL A 142 20.37 -0.23 0.25
C VAL A 142 18.88 -0.27 0.61
N SER A 143 18.41 0.77 1.31
CA SER A 143 17.00 0.95 1.64
C SER A 143 16.19 1.35 0.41
N VAL A 144 15.05 0.71 0.20
CA VAL A 144 14.06 1.03 -0.83
C VAL A 144 12.75 1.38 -0.14
N GLU A 145 12.24 2.57 -0.45
CA GLU A 145 10.94 3.06 0.03
C GLU A 145 9.96 3.09 -1.15
N VAL A 146 8.77 2.54 -0.96
CA VAL A 146 7.66 2.63 -1.89
C VAL A 146 6.50 3.35 -1.22
N SER A 147 6.11 4.49 -1.79
CA SER A 147 4.89 5.20 -1.43
C SER A 147 3.79 4.88 -2.43
N LEU A 148 2.63 4.44 -1.92
CA LEU A 148 1.42 4.21 -2.68
C LEU A 148 0.42 5.35 -2.44
N PHE A 149 -0.21 5.81 -3.51
CA PHE A 149 -1.25 6.81 -3.49
C PHE A 149 -2.47 6.28 -4.23
N VAL A 150 -3.66 6.55 -3.70
CA VAL A 150 -4.93 6.43 -4.41
C VAL A 150 -5.32 7.84 -4.81
N ASP A 151 -5.38 8.11 -6.11
CA ASP A 151 -5.52 9.45 -6.67
C ASP A 151 -4.44 10.42 -6.13
N SER A 152 -4.83 11.39 -5.29
CA SER A 152 -3.92 12.34 -4.63
C SER A 152 -3.62 12.00 -3.16
N GLN A 153 -4.36 11.06 -2.58
CA GLN A 153 -4.22 10.69 -1.17
C GLN A 153 -3.16 9.61 -1.00
N ARG A 154 -2.28 9.78 -0.03
CA ARG A 154 -1.27 8.76 0.28
C ARG A 154 -1.95 7.62 1.03
N LEU A 155 -1.89 6.43 0.46
CA LEU A 155 -2.42 5.21 1.06
C LEU A 155 -1.44 4.67 2.11
N THR A 156 -0.19 4.44 1.72
CA THR A 156 0.83 3.90 2.62
C THR A 156 2.25 4.22 2.14
N VAL A 157 3.21 4.05 3.03
CA VAL A 157 4.64 4.02 2.75
C VAL A 157 5.20 2.76 3.37
N THR A 158 5.93 1.99 2.58
CA THR A 158 6.58 0.76 3.03
C THR A 158 8.04 0.79 2.62
N THR A 159 8.89 0.21 3.46
CA THR A 159 10.35 0.27 3.32
C THR A 159 10.94 -1.11 3.56
N ALA A 160 11.89 -1.50 2.72
CA ALA A 160 12.66 -2.72 2.87
C ALA A 160 14.13 -2.47 2.52
N VAL A 161 15.01 -3.33 3.03
CA VAL A 161 16.41 -3.36 2.61
C VAL A 161 16.53 -4.35 1.46
N ALA A 162 17.23 -3.96 0.40
CA ALA A 162 17.51 -4.85 -0.73
C ALA A 162 18.41 -6.00 -0.29
N GLY A 163 17.95 -7.23 -0.53
CA GLY A 163 18.73 -8.46 -0.38
C GLY A 163 19.71 -8.68 -1.52
#